data_AF-A0A0Q6XEH3-F1
#
_entry.id   AF-A0A0Q6XEH3-F1
#
_cell.length_a   1.000
_cell.length_b   1.000
_cell.length_c   1.000
_cell.angle_alpha   90.00
_cell.angle_beta   90.00
_cell.angle_gamma   90.00
#
_symmetry.space_group_name_H-M   'P 1'
#
loop_
_entity.id
_entity.type
_entity.pdbx_description
1 polymer ?
#
loop_
_entity_poly.entity_id
_entity_poly.type
_entity_poly.pdbx_seq_one_letter_code
_entity_poly.pdbx_strand_id
1 'polypeptide(L)'
;MPFETKRATFLDKTQQLRRALSASGHDPRDFDIEADHTSPLANLFKLAGGLLIVRRRSTGEERAYATDTESAWLDSVMADLSHGRLADAPETAPAVLSMLPHEDSVPAALPPVA
;
A
#
# COMPACT_ATOMS: atom_id res chain seq x y z
N MET A 1 -31.48 -9.97 11.91
CA MET A 1 -30.59 -10.41 10.81
C MET A 1 -29.42 -9.43 10.68
N PRO A 2 -28.26 -9.65 11.35
CA PRO A 2 -27.16 -8.67 11.39
C PRO A 2 -26.19 -8.74 10.19
N PHE A 3 -26.25 -9.79 9.36
CA PHE A 3 -25.30 -9.99 8.26
C PHE A 3 -25.61 -9.16 7.01
N GLU A 4 -26.89 -8.87 6.73
CA GLU A 4 -27.31 -8.04 5.59
C GLU A 4 -26.86 -6.58 5.75
N THR A 5 -27.05 -6.01 6.94
CA THR A 5 -26.63 -4.62 7.23
C THR A 5 -25.13 -4.44 7.03
N LYS A 6 -24.32 -5.42 7.44
CA LYS A 6 -22.86 -5.37 7.31
C LYS A 6 -22.40 -5.36 5.85
N ARG A 7 -23.03 -6.19 5.00
CA ARG A 7 -22.75 -6.20 3.56
C ARG A 7 -23.14 -4.88 2.90
N ALA A 8 -24.28 -4.31 3.27
CA ALA A 8 -24.72 -3.01 2.76
C ALA A 8 -23.72 -1.90 3.13
N THR A 9 -23.25 -1.84 4.39
CA THR A 9 -22.23 -0.87 4.82
C THR A 9 -20.90 -1.05 4.09
N PHE A 10 -20.48 -2.30 3.86
CA PHE A 10 -19.24 -2.58 3.13
C PHE A 10 -19.31 -2.12 1.66
N LEU A 11 -20.42 -2.40 0.98
CA LEU A 11 -20.64 -1.96 -0.40
C LEU A 11 -20.69 -0.43 -0.50
N ASP A 12 -21.34 0.24 0.45
CA ASP A 12 -21.41 1.70 0.53
C ASP A 12 -20.02 2.32 0.69
N LYS A 13 -19.22 1.83 1.66
CA LYS A 13 -17.83 2.26 1.85
C LYS A 13 -16.94 1.98 0.64
N THR A 14 -17.14 0.85 -0.06
CA THR A 14 -16.39 0.53 -1.28
C THR A 14 -16.76 1.49 -2.42
N GLN A 15 -18.03 1.87 -2.52
CA GLN A 15 -18.47 2.89 -3.47
C GLN A 15 -17.89 4.27 -3.11
N GLN A 16 -17.83 4.61 -1.82
CA GLN A 16 -17.19 5.82 -1.34
C GLN A 16 -15.71 5.86 -1.71
N LEU A 17 -14.99 4.75 -1.53
CA LEU A 17 -13.58 4.62 -1.96
C LEU A 17 -13.41 4.87 -3.46
N ARG A 18 -14.24 4.28 -4.31
CA ARG A 18 -14.18 4.50 -5.78
C ARG A 18 -14.41 5.96 -6.17
N ARG A 19 -15.33 6.64 -5.48
CA ARG A 19 -15.56 8.07 -5.68
C ARG A 19 -14.38 8.90 -5.21
N ALA A 20 -13.80 8.54 -4.06
CA ALA A 20 -12.63 9.22 -3.51
C ALA A 20 -11.41 9.11 -4.44
N LEU A 21 -11.14 7.93 -5.01
CA LEU A 21 -10.11 7.74 -6.03
C LEU A 21 -10.29 8.70 -7.22
N SER A 22 -11.51 8.80 -7.73
CA SER A 22 -11.81 9.70 -8.86
C SER A 22 -11.60 11.17 -8.46
N ALA A 23 -12.01 11.55 -7.25
CA ALA A 23 -11.91 12.91 -6.74
C ALA A 23 -10.46 13.33 -6.44
N SER A 24 -9.59 12.38 -6.10
CA SER A 24 -8.17 12.62 -5.84
C SER A 24 -7.31 12.61 -7.12
N GLY A 25 -7.92 12.49 -8.30
CA GLY A 25 -7.20 12.49 -9.59
C GLY A 25 -6.62 11.15 -10.01
N HIS A 26 -6.90 10.07 -9.27
CA HIS A 26 -6.52 8.72 -9.68
C HIS A 26 -7.53 8.15 -10.68
N ASP A 27 -7.05 7.37 -11.66
CA ASP A 27 -7.93 6.57 -12.52
C ASP A 27 -8.45 5.36 -11.73
N PRO A 28 -9.77 5.23 -11.47
CA PRO A 28 -10.30 4.07 -10.75
C PRO A 28 -10.05 2.74 -11.46
N ARG A 29 -9.75 2.74 -12.77
CA ARG A 29 -9.43 1.52 -13.54
C ARG A 29 -8.02 1.01 -13.28
N ASP A 30 -7.16 1.86 -12.71
CA ASP A 30 -5.82 1.48 -12.26
C ASP A 30 -5.87 0.70 -10.94
N PHE A 31 -7.02 0.66 -10.26
CA PHE A 31 -7.17 0.01 -8.96
C PHE A 31 -8.09 -1.21 -9.06
N ASP A 32 -7.56 -2.37 -8.66
CA ASP A 32 -8.35 -3.54 -8.34
C ASP A 32 -8.70 -3.51 -6.85
N ILE A 33 -9.98 -3.57 -6.54
CA ILE A 33 -10.51 -3.58 -5.18
C ILE A 33 -11.34 -4.84 -5.01
N GLU A 34 -10.84 -5.78 -4.22
CA GLU A 34 -11.44 -7.10 -4.02
C GLU A 34 -11.75 -7.34 -2.54
N ALA A 35 -12.91 -7.92 -2.27
CA ALA A 35 -13.31 -8.34 -0.94
C ALA A 35 -13.14 -9.85 -0.81
N ASP A 36 -12.19 -10.29 0.00
CA ASP A 36 -11.98 -11.70 0.29
C ASP A 36 -12.54 -12.04 1.69
N HIS A 37 -13.80 -12.47 1.70
CA HIS A 37 -14.47 -12.97 2.90
C HIS A 37 -14.12 -14.43 3.23
N THR A 38 -13.49 -15.14 2.29
CA THR A 38 -13.14 -16.56 2.41
C THR A 38 -11.67 -16.79 2.76
N SER A 39 -10.90 -15.70 2.84
CA SER A 39 -9.47 -15.76 3.07
C SER A 39 -9.13 -16.63 4.29
N PRO A 40 -8.20 -17.58 4.17
CA PRO A 40 -7.67 -18.31 5.31
C PRO A 40 -7.11 -17.37 6.39
N LEU A 41 -6.59 -16.20 5.99
CA LEU A 41 -6.11 -15.16 6.90
C LEU A 41 -7.27 -14.49 7.64
N ALA A 42 -8.37 -14.18 6.96
CA ALA A 42 -9.57 -13.66 7.62
C ALA A 42 -10.08 -14.63 8.69
N ASN A 43 -10.07 -15.93 8.40
CA ASN A 43 -10.42 -16.97 9.36
C ASN A 43 -9.43 -17.06 10.51
N LEU A 44 -8.12 -17.02 10.23
CA LEU A 44 -7.07 -17.07 11.24
C LEU A 44 -7.19 -15.92 12.25
N PHE A 45 -7.45 -14.71 11.75
CA PHE A 45 -7.59 -13.50 12.57
C PHE A 45 -9.03 -13.24 13.04
N LYS A 46 -9.97 -14.15 12.75
CA LYS A 46 -11.39 -14.04 13.11
C LYS A 46 -12.03 -12.72 12.65
N LEU A 47 -11.63 -12.24 11.47
CA LEU A 47 -12.14 -11.01 10.88
C LEU A 47 -13.56 -11.24 10.35
N ALA A 48 -14.55 -10.83 11.13
CA ALA A 48 -15.97 -11.07 10.83
C ALA A 48 -16.44 -10.44 9.50
N GLY A 49 -15.74 -9.42 9.00
CA GLY A 49 -16.02 -8.80 7.71
C GLY A 49 -15.10 -9.23 6.57
N GLY A 50 -14.07 -10.05 6.85
CA GLY A 50 -13.09 -10.50 5.85
C GLY A 50 -11.88 -9.58 5.69
N LEU A 51 -11.29 -9.64 4.50
CA LEU A 51 -10.22 -8.75 4.04
C LEU A 51 -10.67 -7.93 2.83
N LEU A 52 -10.17 -6.71 2.74
CA LEU A 52 -10.16 -5.93 1.52
C LEU A 52 -8.76 -5.93 0.95
N ILE A 53 -8.61 -6.34 -0.30
CA ILE A 53 -7.36 -6.25 -1.04
C ILE A 53 -7.49 -5.09 -2.03
N VAL A 54 -6.55 -4.15 -1.95
CA VAL A 54 -6.44 -3.03 -2.89
C VAL A 54 -5.11 -3.16 -3.61
N ARG A 55 -5.17 -3.30 -4.93
CA ARG A 55 -3.99 -3.41 -5.79
C ARG A 55 -3.99 -2.30 -6.83
N ARG A 56 -2.87 -1.63 -6.97
CA ARG A 56 -2.64 -0.65 -8.03
C ARG A 56 -1.89 -1.28 -9.19
N ARG A 57 -2.50 -1.30 -10.38
CA ARG A 57 -2.01 -2.02 -11.57
C ARG A 57 -0.74 -1.39 -12.14
N SER A 58 -0.67 -0.06 -12.18
CA SER A 58 0.46 0.69 -12.72
C SER A 58 1.76 0.49 -11.92
N THR A 59 1.67 0.33 -10.60
CA THR A 59 2.84 0.16 -9.72
C THR A 59 3.06 -1.28 -9.29
N GLY A 60 2.04 -2.14 -9.39
CA GLY A 60 2.05 -3.50 -8.85
C GLY A 60 1.94 -3.58 -7.33
N GLU A 61 1.77 -2.44 -6.64
CA GLU A 61 1.65 -2.39 -5.18
C GLU A 61 0.30 -2.98 -4.74
N GLU A 62 0.33 -3.80 -3.69
CA GLU A 62 -0.83 -4.50 -3.14
C GLU A 62 -0.88 -4.35 -1.61
N ARG A 63 -2.06 -4.07 -1.08
CA ARG A 63 -2.31 -3.87 0.35
C ARG A 63 -3.58 -4.59 0.78
N ALA A 64 -3.51 -5.25 1.93
CA ALA A 64 -4.65 -5.92 2.55
C ALA A 64 -5.09 -5.18 3.81
N TYR A 65 -6.40 -5.00 3.97
CA TYR A 65 -7.02 -4.30 5.10
C TYR A 65 -8.06 -5.20 5.77
N ALA A 66 -8.05 -5.25 7.10
CA ALA A 66 -9.07 -5.95 7.88
C ALA A 66 -10.38 -5.17 7.87
N THR A 67 -11.51 -5.83 7.59
CA THR A 67 -12.82 -5.17 7.41
C THR A 67 -13.83 -5.52 8.51
N ASP A 68 -13.40 -5.60 9.77
CA ASP A 68 -14.29 -5.90 10.91
C ASP A 68 -15.29 -4.75 11.22
N THR A 69 -16.21 -4.98 12.16
CA THR A 69 -17.37 -4.08 12.39
C THR A 69 -16.95 -2.67 12.85
N GLU A 70 -15.77 -2.54 13.46
CA GLU A 70 -15.21 -1.27 13.94
C GLU A 70 -13.96 -0.85 13.14
N SER A 71 -13.64 -1.56 12.05
CA SER A 71 -12.45 -1.25 11.26
C SER A 71 -12.52 0.13 10.60
N ALA A 72 -11.50 0.94 10.88
CA ALA A 72 -11.17 2.17 10.18
C ALA A 72 -10.50 1.90 8.81
N TRP A 73 -10.84 0.78 8.16
CA TRP A 73 -10.16 0.34 6.93
C TRP A 73 -10.26 1.38 5.81
N LEU A 74 -11.39 2.07 5.70
CA LEU A 74 -11.58 3.11 4.69
C LEU A 74 -10.60 4.25 4.93
N ASP A 75 -10.46 4.72 6.17
CA ASP A 75 -9.51 5.77 6.55
C ASP A 75 -8.06 5.32 6.31
N SER A 76 -7.74 4.06 6.61
CA SER A 76 -6.42 3.47 6.34
C SER A 76 -6.10 3.42 4.84
N VAL A 77 -7.07 3.05 4.00
CA VAL A 77 -6.90 3.07 2.53
C VAL A 77 -6.72 4.51 2.05
N MET A 78 -7.51 5.45 2.54
CA MET A 78 -7.39 6.87 2.17
C MET A 78 -6.03 7.45 2.57
N ALA A 79 -5.49 7.06 3.72
CA ALA A 79 -4.14 7.43 4.14
C ALA A 79 -3.07 6.83 3.22
N ASP A 80 -3.19 5.55 2.86
CA ASP A 80 -2.25 4.88 1.96
C ASP A 80 -2.29 5.47 0.53
N LEU A 81 -3.44 5.97 0.07
CA LEU A 81 -3.57 6.68 -1.20
C LEU A 81 -2.94 8.08 -1.16
N SER A 82 -3.01 8.76 -0.03
CA SER A 82 -2.52 10.14 0.10
C SER A 82 -1.00 10.20 0.32
N HIS A 83 -0.46 9.25 1.07
CA HIS A 83 0.93 9.31 1.57
C HIS A 83 1.65 7.95 1.58
N GLY A 84 0.98 6.86 1.22
CA GLY A 84 1.50 5.51 1.38
C GLY A 84 1.91 4.84 0.08
N ARG A 85 1.95 3.51 0.11
CA ARG A 85 2.40 2.66 -1.01
C ARG A 85 1.46 2.67 -2.21
N LEU A 86 0.23 3.14 -2.03
CA LEU A 86 -0.76 3.25 -3.11
C LEU A 86 -0.75 4.64 -3.78
N ALA A 87 -0.07 5.61 -3.17
CA ALA A 87 0.14 6.93 -3.76
C ALA A 87 0.93 6.81 -5.07
N ASP A 88 0.95 7.90 -5.86
CA ASP A 88 1.86 7.97 -7.00
C ASP A 88 3.28 7.66 -6.55
N ALA A 89 3.95 6.81 -7.34
CA ALA A 89 5.36 6.53 -7.11
C ALA A 89 6.05 7.89 -6.95
N PRO A 90 6.80 8.12 -5.85
CA PRO A 90 7.54 9.35 -5.76
C PRO A 90 8.36 9.46 -7.04
N GLU A 91 8.22 10.55 -7.79
CA GLU A 91 9.03 10.87 -8.99
C GLU A 91 10.53 11.00 -8.64
N THR A 92 10.90 10.66 -7.41
CA THR A 92 12.24 10.58 -6.88
C THR A 92 12.35 9.34 -6.01
N ALA A 93 12.40 8.16 -6.63
CA ALA A 93 13.38 7.20 -6.13
C ALA A 93 14.75 7.84 -6.43
N PRO A 94 15.51 8.30 -5.42
CA PRO A 94 16.86 8.72 -5.71
C PRO A 94 17.57 7.49 -6.28
N ALA A 95 18.27 7.69 -7.39
CA ALA A 95 19.20 6.73 -7.98
C ALA A 95 20.36 6.46 -7.01
N VAL A 96 20.09 5.94 -5.82
CA VAL A 96 21.10 5.54 -4.84
C VAL A 96 21.49 4.10 -5.16
N LEU A 97 22.05 3.91 -6.35
CA LEU A 97 22.83 2.74 -6.72
C LEU A 97 23.69 2.96 -7.99
N SER A 98 24.06 4.21 -8.31
CA SER A 98 24.97 4.48 -9.45
C SER A 98 26.04 5.56 -9.22
N MET A 99 26.26 6.03 -7.99
CA MET A 99 27.35 6.99 -7.72
C MET A 99 28.15 6.69 -6.46
N LEU A 100 28.86 5.56 -6.44
CA LEU A 100 30.10 5.46 -5.66
C LEU A 100 31.27 5.37 -6.64
N PRO A 101 32.04 6.44 -6.87
CA PRO A 101 33.40 6.29 -7.39
C PRO A 101 34.23 5.66 -6.27
N HIS A 102 34.71 4.44 -6.47
CA HIS A 102 35.73 3.84 -5.61
C HIS A 102 37.11 4.32 -6.10
N GLU A 103 37.41 5.61 -5.88
CA GLU A 103 38.79 6.09 -5.88
C GLU A 103 39.25 6.11 -4.42
N ASP A 104 39.99 5.07 -4.01
CA ASP A 104 40.82 5.15 -2.80
C ASP A 104 42.28 5.17 -3.23
N SER A 105 42.76 6.40 -3.45
CA SER A 105 44.18 6.72 -3.48
C SER A 105 44.69 6.75 -2.03
N VAL A 106 45.54 5.79 -1.64
CA VAL A 106 46.28 5.87 -0.39
C VAL A 106 47.62 6.59 -0.63
N PRO A 107 47.97 7.62 0.17
CA PRO A 107 49.16 8.44 -0.03
C PRO A 107 50.46 7.73 0.38
N ALA A 108 51.54 8.11 -0.31
CA ALA A 108 52.91 7.67 -0.08
C ALA A 108 53.44 8.04 1.32
N ALA A 109 54.07 7.07 1.99
CA ALA A 109 55.03 7.32 3.06
C ALA A 109 56.15 6.25 3.04
N LEU A 110 57.37 6.69 2.69
CA LEU A 110 58.65 5.99 2.89
C LEU A 110 59.35 6.60 4.15
N PRO A 111 60.48 6.06 4.63
CA PRO A 111 60.70 4.84 5.42
C PRO A 111 61.31 5.21 6.81
N PRO A 112 61.84 4.23 7.59
CA PRO A 112 63.12 4.54 8.24
C PRO A 112 64.18 3.44 8.08
N VAL A 113 65.42 3.93 8.20
CA VAL A 113 66.71 3.27 7.99
C VAL A 113 67.09 2.31 9.12
N ALA A 114 67.66 1.17 8.78
CA ALA A 114 68.71 0.46 9.54
C ALA A 114 69.44 -0.52 8.60
#